data_AF-A0A7W1RFP6-F1
#
_entry.id   AF-A0A7W1RFP6-F1
#
_cell.length_a   1.000
_cell.length_b   1.000
_cell.length_c   1.000
_cell.angle_alpha   90.00
_cell.angle_beta   90.00
_cell.angle_gamma   90.00
#
_symmetry.space_group_name_H-M   'P 1'
#
loop_
_entity.id
_entity.type
_entity.pdbx_description
1 polymer ?
#
loop_
_entity_poly.entity_id
_entity_poly.type
_entity_poly.pdbx_seq_one_letter_code
_entity_poly.pdbx_strand_id
1 'polypeptide(L)' 'MGNFIGVEQSNISKIERGERSISAKIAKKLEKIFDVDYLLFL' A
#
# COMPACT_ATOMS: atom_id res chain seq x y z
N MET A 1 -9.75 1.08 7.19
CA MET A 1 -8.92 0.42 6.15
C MET A 1 -7.45 0.19 6.55
N GLY A 2 -6.82 1.01 7.41
CA GLY A 2 -5.41 0.80 7.82
C GLY A 2 -5.09 -0.54 8.53
N ASN A 3 -6.06 -1.10 9.28
CA ASN A 3 -5.88 -2.38 9.98
C ASN A 3 -5.83 -3.62 9.07
N PHE A 4 -6.30 -3.55 7.81
CA PHE A 4 -6.31 -4.72 6.92
C PHE A 4 -4.94 -5.05 6.33
N ILE A 5 -4.07 -4.05 6.21
CA ILE A 5 -2.77 -4.20 5.53
C ILE A 5 -1.64 -4.31 6.58
N GLY A 6 -1.93 -4.02 7.85
CA GLY A 6 -0.94 -3.94 8.93
C GLY A 6 -0.01 -2.74 8.74
N VAL A 7 -0.54 -1.67 8.14
CA VAL A 7 0.20 -0.44 7.84
C VAL A 7 -0.46 0.66 8.63
N GLU A 8 0.33 1.34 9.45
CA GLU A 8 -0.10 2.53 10.18
C GLU A 8 -0.76 3.52 9.22
N GLN A 9 -1.93 4.07 9.60
CA GLN A 9 -2.74 4.90 8.71
C GLN A 9 -1.97 6.16 8.23
N SER A 10 -1.05 6.66 9.06
CA SER A 10 -0.12 7.74 8.74
C SER A 10 0.78 7.40 7.55
N ASN A 11 1.16 6.13 7.37
CA ASN A 11 1.97 5.66 6.25
C ASN A 11 1.15 5.53 4.97
N ILE A 12 -0.11 5.12 5.07
CA ILE A 12 -1.03 5.09 3.91
C ILE A 12 -1.22 6.51 3.36
N SER A 13 -1.48 7.48 4.24
CA SER A 13 -1.69 8.86 3.81
C SER A 13 -0.43 9.49 3.19
N LYS A 14 0.77 9.06 3.60
CA LYS A 14 2.04 9.46 2.93
C LYS A 14 2.22 8.79 1.57
N ILE A 15 1.78 7.54 1.41
CA ILE A 15 1.79 6.83 0.12
C ILE A 15 0.83 7.50 -0.86
N GLU A 16 -0.39 7.83 -0.42
CA GLU A 16 -1.40 8.52 -1.24
C GLU A 16 -0.94 9.92 -1.70
N ARG A 17 -0.13 10.60 -0.88
CA ARG A 17 0.48 11.89 -1.22
C ARG A 17 1.76 11.79 -2.05
N GLY A 18 2.25 10.58 -2.32
CA GLY A 18 3.54 10.37 -3.01
C GLY A 18 4.78 10.73 -2.16
N GLU A 19 4.61 11.08 -0.88
CA GLU A 19 5.69 11.41 0.05
C GLU A 19 6.48 10.17 0.52
N ARG A 20 5.92 8.98 0.30
CA ARG A 20 6.54 7.70 0.65
C ARG A 20 6.21 6.64 -0.39
N SER A 21 7.24 6.06 -1.00
CA SER A 21 7.05 4.90 -1.87
C SER A 21 6.52 3.70 -1.10
N ILE A 22 5.63 2.96 -1.73
CA ILE A 22 5.08 1.74 -1.14
C ILE A 22 6.17 0.68 -1.06
N SER A 23 6.24 -0.02 0.07
CA SER A 23 7.18 -1.13 0.20
C SER A 23 6.68 -2.33 -0.60
N ALA A 24 7.56 -3.07 -1.28
CA ALA A 24 7.18 -4.26 -2.06
C ALA A 24 6.35 -5.28 -1.27
N LYS A 25 6.60 -5.40 0.05
CA LYS A 25 5.81 -6.26 0.97
C LYS A 25 4.36 -5.79 1.13
N ILE A 26 4.12 -4.47 1.14
CA ILE A 26 2.79 -3.86 1.22
C ILE A 26 2.10 -3.97 -0.13
N ALA A 27 2.82 -3.69 -1.21
CA ALA A 27 2.34 -3.81 -2.59
C ALA A 27 1.78 -5.22 -2.87
N LYS A 28 2.53 -6.28 -2.53
CA LYS A 28 2.08 -7.68 -2.65
C LYS A 28 0.88 -8.05 -1.78
N LYS A 29 0.69 -7.38 -0.64
CA LYS A 29 -0.51 -7.59 0.19
C LYS A 29 -1.72 -6.93 -0.44
N LEU A 30 -1.55 -5.71 -0.96
CA LEU A 30 -2.59 -4.99 -1.67
C LEU A 30 -3.02 -5.72 -2.94
N GLU A 31 -2.07 -6.25 -3.70
CA GLU A 31 -2.32 -7.11 -4.87
C GLU A 31 -3.30 -8.24 -4.53
N LYS A 32 -3.03 -9.00 -3.48
CA LYS A 32 -3.89 -10.12 -3.07
C LYS A 32 -5.27 -9.70 -2.54
N ILE A 33 -5.37 -8.53 -1.93
CA ILE A 33 -6.62 -8.05 -1.33
C ILE A 33 -7.54 -7.45 -2.39
N PHE A 34 -6.96 -6.70 -3.33
CA PHE A 34 -7.69 -5.93 -4.30
C PHE A 34 -7.69 -6.56 -5.70
N ASP A 35 -6.96 -7.67 -5.88
CA ASP A 35 -6.77 -8.37 -7.17
C ASP A 35 -6.30 -7.40 -8.28
N VAL A 36 -5.38 -6.50 -7.92
CA VAL A 36 -4.83 -5.47 -8.79
C VAL A 36 -3.31 -5.61 -8.91
N ASP A 37 -2.79 -5.32 -10.08
CA ASP A 37 -1.36 -5.44 -10.36
C ASP A 37 -0.57 -4.39 -9.54
N TYR A 38 0.30 -4.87 -8.64
CA TYR A 38 1.01 -3.99 -7.69
C TYR A 38 1.98 -3.03 -8.36
N LEU A 39 2.32 -3.29 -9.64
CA LEU A 39 3.14 -2.43 -10.48
C LEU A 39 2.50 -1.05 -10.70
N LEU A 40 1.20 -0.90 -10.50
CA LEU A 40 0.52 0.42 -10.52
C LEU A 40 0.90 1.32 -9.35
N PHE A 41 1.47 0.76 -8.28
CA PHE A 41 1.86 1.49 -7.07
C PHE A 41 3.37 1.67 -6.92
N LEU A 42 4.15 1.22 -7.90
CA LEU A 42 5.61 1.40 -8.02
C LEU A 42 5.91 2.64 -8.85
#